data_AF-A0A817VRM5-F1
#
_entry.id   AF-A0A817VRM5-F1
#
_cell.length_a   1.000
_cell.length_b   1.000
_cell.length_c   1.000
_cell.angle_alpha   90.00
_cell.angle_beta   90.00
_cell.angle_gamma   90.00
#
_symmetry.space_group_name_H-M   'P 1'
#
loop_
_entity.id
_entity.type
_entity.pdbx_description
1 polymer ?
#
loop_
_entity_poly.entity_id
_entity_poly.type
_entity_poly.pdbx_seq_one_letter_code
_entity_poly.pdbx_strand_id
1 'polypeptide(L)'
;MTTVVNSDTDSLNVHSIKMEIRVDPVDTNTSLLFEASTPISFDTILQKCGGLGRFQLIHYFFMNLMPMSAAAITFYYVFAAAGIDHRCRLPENVWPNDNQYHPINETHELLINRYIPKTTSGTKWQQCARYSTGNTDDTLVTCPNGWAYDRSVFGYTFTEEANLVCGSEPKKSLLATLM
;
A
#
# COMPACT_ATOMS: atom_id res chain seq x y z
N MET A 1 47.07 -52.90 -19.64
CA MET A 1 46.32 -53.06 -18.38
C MET A 1 45.23 -51.99 -18.39
N THR A 2 44.20 -52.13 -19.23
CA THR A 2 42.85 -52.65 -18.85
C THR A 2 42.45 -52.17 -17.46
N THR A 3 41.45 -51.30 -17.36
CA THR A 3 40.05 -51.78 -17.21
C THR A 3 39.01 -50.96 -17.97
N VAL A 4 38.00 -51.70 -18.44
CA VAL A 4 36.75 -51.29 -19.07
C VAL A 4 35.65 -51.35 -18.01
N VAL A 5 34.74 -50.37 -17.97
CA VAL A 5 33.33 -50.61 -17.63
C VAL A 5 32.49 -49.84 -18.63
N ASN A 6 31.64 -50.57 -19.34
CA ASN A 6 30.70 -50.14 -20.36
C ASN A 6 29.27 -50.41 -19.82
N SER A 7 28.32 -49.51 -20.09
CA SER A 7 26.86 -49.68 -20.01
C SER A 7 26.25 -48.39 -20.58
N ASP A 8 26.11 -48.27 -21.89
CA ASP A 8 24.93 -48.63 -22.71
C ASP A 8 23.88 -47.52 -22.82
N THR A 9 23.65 -47.13 -24.08
CA THR A 9 22.38 -46.67 -24.72
C THR A 9 21.52 -45.64 -23.97
N ASP A 10 21.22 -44.46 -24.49
CA ASP A 10 20.58 -44.29 -25.80
C ASP A 10 20.66 -42.85 -26.32
N SER A 11 20.59 -42.77 -27.64
CA SER A 11 20.70 -41.56 -28.46
C SER A 11 19.54 -40.58 -28.33
N LEU A 12 19.83 -39.27 -28.22
CA LEU A 12 18.90 -38.19 -28.61
C LEU A 12 19.69 -36.92 -28.98
N ASN A 13 19.56 -36.55 -30.27
CA ASN A 13 20.12 -35.37 -30.93
C ASN A 13 19.92 -34.06 -30.14
N VAL A 14 21.02 -33.37 -29.83
CA VAL A 14 21.00 -31.91 -29.66
C VAL A 14 22.17 -31.34 -30.46
N HIS A 15 21.80 -30.52 -31.44
CA HIS A 15 22.68 -29.80 -32.35
C HIS A 15 23.62 -28.88 -31.55
N SER A 16 24.81 -29.37 -31.19
CA SER A 16 25.86 -28.52 -30.61
C SER A 16 26.45 -27.65 -31.70
N ILE A 17 26.00 -26.39 -31.78
CA ILE A 17 26.67 -25.35 -32.55
C ILE A 17 28.00 -25.06 -31.84
N LYS A 18 29.07 -25.69 -32.31
CA LYS A 18 30.44 -25.38 -31.90
C LYS A 18 30.83 -24.04 -32.52
N MET A 19 30.69 -22.96 -31.75
CA MET A 19 31.09 -21.62 -32.20
C MET A 19 32.62 -21.50 -32.04
N GLU A 20 33.35 -21.89 -33.08
CA GLU A 20 34.81 -21.74 -33.14
C GLU A 20 35.14 -20.26 -33.34
N ILE A 21 35.50 -19.55 -32.27
CA ILE A 21 35.97 -18.16 -32.35
C ILE A 21 37.37 -18.20 -32.95
N ARG A 22 37.48 -17.81 -34.23
CA ARG A 22 38.78 -17.55 -34.86
C ARG A 22 39.37 -16.28 -34.26
N VAL A 23 40.31 -16.47 -33.34
CA VAL A 23 41.18 -15.39 -32.84
C VAL A 23 42.32 -15.27 -33.84
N ASP A 24 42.33 -14.21 -34.65
CA ASP A 24 43.46 -13.89 -35.52
C ASP A 24 44.71 -13.55 -34.66
N PRO A 25 45.92 -13.90 -35.09
CA PRO A 25 47.12 -13.72 -34.28
C PRO A 25 47.46 -12.23 -34.17
N VAL A 26 47.56 -11.72 -32.94
CA VAL A 26 48.07 -10.39 -32.63
C VAL A 26 49.59 -10.42 -32.72
N ASP A 27 50.15 -9.62 -33.65
CA ASP A 27 51.58 -9.51 -33.91
C ASP A 27 52.38 -9.09 -32.66
N THR A 28 53.46 -9.84 -32.44
CA THR A 28 54.28 -9.90 -31.22
C THR A 28 55.26 -8.74 -31.05
N ASN A 29 54.89 -7.48 -31.36
CA ASN A 29 55.80 -6.33 -31.26
C ASN A 29 55.23 -5.10 -30.52
N THR A 30 54.15 -5.27 -29.76
CA THR A 30 53.47 -4.17 -29.03
C THR A 30 53.57 -4.33 -27.52
N SER A 31 54.71 -4.79 -27.00
CA SER A 31 54.96 -5.06 -25.58
C SER A 31 55.29 -3.82 -24.72
N LEU A 32 55.16 -2.59 -25.25
CA LEU A 32 55.42 -1.34 -24.51
C LEU A 32 54.22 -0.39 -24.40
N LEU A 33 53.02 -0.80 -24.79
CA LEU A 33 51.78 -0.06 -24.48
C LEU A 33 50.85 -0.89 -23.58
N PHE A 34 51.43 -1.72 -22.71
CA PHE A 34 50.74 -2.43 -21.64
C PHE A 34 50.90 -1.68 -20.31
N GLU A 35 50.60 -0.39 -20.29
CA GLU A 35 50.34 0.33 -19.02
C GLU A 35 49.22 1.34 -19.19
N ALA A 36 48.02 0.81 -19.45
CA ALA A 36 46.76 1.39 -19.03
C ALA A 36 45.64 0.38 -19.33
N SER A 37 45.63 -0.78 -18.65
CA SER A 37 44.34 -1.44 -18.44
C SER A 37 43.56 -0.60 -17.42
N THR A 38 43.09 0.57 -17.86
CA THR A 38 41.94 1.18 -17.20
C THR A 38 40.90 0.07 -17.12
N PRO A 39 40.40 -0.30 -15.92
CA PRO A 39 39.31 -1.26 -15.83
C PRO A 39 38.27 -0.75 -16.83
N ILE A 40 37.86 -1.61 -17.78
CA ILE A 40 36.95 -1.20 -18.85
C ILE A 40 35.75 -0.61 -18.12
N SER A 41 35.68 0.72 -18.09
CA SER A 41 34.72 1.39 -17.22
C SER A 41 33.35 1.01 -17.76
N PHE A 42 32.44 0.68 -16.86
CA PHE A 42 31.09 0.30 -17.24
C PHE A 42 30.47 1.36 -18.17
N ASP A 43 30.79 2.64 -17.94
CA ASP A 43 30.44 3.76 -18.81
C ASP A 43 30.96 3.64 -20.25
N THR A 44 32.19 3.15 -20.44
CA THR A 44 32.78 2.93 -21.78
C THR A 44 32.08 1.79 -22.53
N ILE A 45 31.62 0.76 -21.82
CA ILE A 45 30.83 -0.34 -22.39
C ILE A 45 29.44 0.17 -22.77
N LEU A 46 28.78 0.91 -21.88
CA LEU A 46 27.47 1.52 -22.13
C LEU A 46 27.50 2.49 -23.32
N GLN A 47 28.58 3.26 -23.46
CA GLN A 47 28.77 4.18 -24.59
C GLN A 47 28.97 3.42 -25.91
N LYS A 48 29.65 2.27 -25.90
CA LYS A 48 29.80 1.39 -27.08
C LYS A 48 28.53 0.61 -27.43
N CYS A 49 27.70 0.24 -26.46
CA CYS A 49 26.44 -0.47 -26.67
C CYS A 49 25.27 0.43 -27.14
N GLY A 50 25.49 1.74 -27.28
CA GLY A 50 24.49 2.66 -27.81
C GLY A 50 23.59 3.29 -26.74
N GLY A 51 24.10 3.57 -25.54
CA GLY A 51 23.40 4.38 -24.52
C GLY A 51 22.02 3.86 -24.10
N LEU A 52 21.29 4.67 -23.32
CA LEU A 52 19.89 4.40 -22.97
C LEU A 52 18.98 4.73 -24.16
N GLY A 53 18.55 3.71 -24.89
CA GLY A 53 17.63 3.85 -26.02
C GLY A 53 16.19 4.16 -25.58
N ARG A 54 15.36 4.68 -26.50
CA ARG A 54 13.94 4.99 -26.24
C ARG A 54 13.15 3.78 -25.72
N PHE A 55 13.44 2.58 -26.23
CA PHE A 55 12.79 1.34 -25.78
C PHE A 55 13.19 0.94 -24.36
N GLN A 56 14.46 1.11 -23.98
CA GLN A 56 14.93 0.83 -22.63
C GLN A 56 14.28 1.79 -21.62
N LEU A 57 14.12 3.07 -21.99
CA LEU A 57 13.44 4.04 -21.15
C LEU A 57 11.96 3.70 -20.95
N ILE A 58 11.24 3.35 -22.02
CA ILE A 58 9.84 2.92 -21.93
C ILE A 58 9.71 1.67 -21.04
N HIS A 59 10.57 0.68 -21.25
CA HIS A 59 10.57 -0.54 -20.44
C HIS A 59 10.88 -0.25 -18.97
N TYR A 60 11.84 0.62 -18.70
CA TYR A 60 12.15 1.10 -17.35
C TYR A 60 10.95 1.79 -16.70
N PHE A 61 10.21 2.64 -17.42
CA PHE A 61 8.99 3.25 -16.89
C PHE A 61 7.92 2.21 -16.54
N PHE A 62 7.67 1.23 -17.41
CA PHE A 62 6.70 0.16 -17.11
C PHE A 62 7.10 -0.68 -15.91
N MET A 63 8.40 -1.03 -15.77
CA MET A 63 8.89 -1.77 -14.61
C MET A 63 8.80 -0.96 -13.32
N ASN A 64 8.97 0.36 -13.37
CA ASN A 64 8.85 1.23 -12.19
C ASN A 64 7.40 1.62 -11.88
N LEU A 65 6.48 1.57 -12.85
CA LEU A 65 5.08 1.94 -12.64
C LEU A 65 4.39 1.06 -11.60
N MET A 66 4.62 -0.26 -11.67
CA MET A 66 4.03 -1.22 -10.73
C MET A 66 4.44 -0.98 -9.26
N PRO A 67 5.74 -0.85 -8.91
CA PRO A 67 6.13 -0.52 -7.54
C PRO A 67 5.74 0.91 -7.12
N MET A 68 5.68 1.88 -8.05
CA MET A 68 5.20 3.22 -7.71
C MET A 68 3.72 3.22 -7.32
N SER A 69 2.86 2.46 -8.01
CA SER A 69 1.45 2.34 -7.63
C SER A 69 1.30 1.65 -6.26
N ALA A 70 2.07 0.60 -5.98
CA ALA A 70 2.04 -0.08 -4.70
C ALA A 70 2.49 0.83 -3.54
N ALA A 71 3.53 1.63 -3.75
CA ALA A 71 4.01 2.61 -2.79
C ALA A 71 2.96 3.70 -2.53
N ALA A 72 2.30 4.21 -3.58
CA ALA A 72 1.23 5.19 -3.43
C ALA A 72 0.05 4.64 -2.61
N ILE A 73 -0.40 3.42 -2.90
CA ILE A 73 -1.49 2.77 -2.15
C ILE A 73 -1.10 2.59 -0.68
N THR A 74 0.12 2.14 -0.41
CA THR A 74 0.62 1.96 0.97
C THR A 74 0.66 3.28 1.73
N PHE A 75 1.10 4.36 1.08
CA PHE A 75 1.08 5.70 1.66
C PHE A 75 -0.34 6.15 2.02
N TYR A 76 -1.30 5.98 1.12
CA TYR A 76 -2.72 6.31 1.39
C TYR A 76 -3.33 5.42 2.48
N TYR A 77 -2.98 4.13 2.51
CA TYR A 77 -3.48 3.19 3.49
C TYR A 77 -3.14 3.61 4.92
N VAL A 78 -1.94 4.15 5.18
CA VAL A 78 -1.56 4.62 6.52
C VAL A 78 -2.55 5.67 7.06
N PHE A 79 -3.04 6.57 6.20
CA PHE A 79 -4.02 7.58 6.60
C PHE A 79 -5.45 7.03 6.67
N ALA A 80 -5.81 6.07 5.80
CA ALA A 80 -7.12 5.41 5.83
C ALA A 80 -7.27 4.42 7.00
N ALA A 81 -6.17 3.85 7.48
CA ALA A 81 -6.14 2.90 8.58
C ALA A 81 -6.26 3.59 9.96
N ALA A 82 -6.03 4.90 10.04
CA ALA A 82 -6.19 5.65 11.27
C ALA A 82 -7.65 5.56 11.77
N GLY A 83 -7.84 4.87 12.89
CA GLY A 83 -9.10 4.76 13.60
C GLY A 83 -9.26 5.95 14.54
N ILE A 84 -10.29 6.74 14.32
CA ILE A 84 -10.59 7.92 15.15
C ILE A 84 -11.83 7.63 15.95
N ASP A 85 -11.82 8.08 17.20
CA ASP A 85 -13.00 7.99 18.04
C ASP A 85 -14.10 8.87 17.43
N HIS A 86 -15.25 8.25 17.19
CA HIS A 86 -16.41 8.89 16.60
C HIS A 86 -17.65 8.48 17.36
N ARG A 87 -18.68 9.30 17.25
CA ARG A 87 -20.00 9.02 17.79
C ARG A 87 -21.05 9.33 16.74
N CYS A 88 -22.25 8.86 16.97
CA CYS A 88 -23.36 9.16 16.08
C CYS A 88 -23.80 10.61 16.23
N ARG A 89 -24.09 11.24 15.09
CA ARG A 89 -24.65 12.60 15.07
C ARG A 89 -26.08 12.57 15.62
N LEU A 90 -26.39 13.47 16.54
CA LEU A 90 -27.75 13.63 17.03
C LEU A 90 -28.68 14.10 15.89
N PRO A 91 -29.96 13.73 15.91
CA PRO A 91 -30.89 14.20 14.91
C PRO A 91 -31.12 15.71 15.06
N GLU A 92 -31.29 16.40 13.93
CA GLU A 92 -31.35 17.88 13.88
C GLU A 92 -32.51 18.48 14.70
N ASN A 93 -33.57 17.69 14.94
CA ASN A 93 -34.69 18.07 15.79
C ASN A 93 -34.34 18.13 17.29
N VAL A 94 -33.27 17.46 17.73
CA VAL A 94 -32.82 17.42 19.12
C VAL A 94 -31.68 18.40 19.35
N TRP A 95 -30.68 18.38 18.48
CA TRP A 95 -29.56 19.31 18.55
C TRP A 95 -29.21 19.86 17.16
N PRO A 96 -29.25 21.20 16.97
CA PRO A 96 -28.89 21.80 15.70
C PRO A 96 -27.36 21.72 15.50
N ASN A 97 -26.93 21.24 14.33
CA ASN A 97 -25.53 21.24 13.89
C ASN A 97 -24.54 20.55 14.84
N ASP A 98 -24.81 19.29 15.16
CA ASP A 98 -23.91 18.47 15.96
C ASP A 98 -22.66 18.02 15.17
N ASN A 99 -21.59 18.80 15.25
CA ASN A 99 -20.35 18.60 14.49
C ASN A 99 -19.11 18.33 15.36
N GLN A 100 -19.24 18.37 16.68
CA GLN A 100 -18.12 18.19 17.60
C GLN A 100 -18.30 16.91 18.41
N TYR A 101 -17.22 16.15 18.60
CA TYR A 101 -17.28 14.95 19.44
C TYR A 101 -17.58 15.29 20.91
N HIS A 102 -16.90 16.28 21.46
CA HIS A 102 -17.07 16.70 22.85
C HIS A 102 -18.40 17.44 23.08
N PRO A 103 -19.03 17.23 24.25
CA PRO A 103 -20.20 18.01 24.63
C PRO A 103 -19.82 19.49 24.79
N ILE A 104 -20.65 20.36 24.22
CA ILE A 104 -20.46 21.82 24.27
C ILE A 104 -21.02 22.39 25.59
N ASN A 105 -22.11 21.79 26.07
CA ASN A 105 -22.84 22.20 27.27
C ASN A 105 -23.32 20.96 28.05
N GLU A 106 -23.66 21.13 29.33
CA GLU A 106 -24.20 20.05 30.19
C GLU A 106 -25.49 19.44 29.61
N THR A 107 -26.36 20.26 29.00
CA THR A 107 -27.57 19.78 28.32
C THR A 107 -27.25 18.88 27.12
N HIS A 108 -26.19 19.21 26.38
CA HIS A 108 -25.74 18.41 25.24
C HIS A 108 -25.18 17.07 25.73
N GLU A 109 -24.43 17.06 26.84
CA GLU A 109 -23.93 15.83 27.45
C GLU A 109 -25.05 14.88 27.88
N LEU A 110 -26.11 15.41 28.53
CA LEU A 110 -27.27 14.62 28.93
C LEU A 110 -27.98 14.00 27.72
N LEU A 111 -28.10 14.75 26.62
CA LEU A 111 -28.70 14.25 25.38
C LEU A 111 -27.82 13.16 24.74
N ILE A 112 -26.50 13.35 24.67
CA ILE A 112 -25.58 12.33 24.16
C ILE A 112 -25.70 11.05 24.98
N ASN A 113 -25.66 11.13 26.31
CA ASN A 113 -25.77 9.96 27.18
C ASN A 113 -27.14 9.27 27.11
N ARG A 114 -28.19 9.99 26.72
CA ARG A 114 -29.54 9.45 26.51
C ARG A 114 -29.71 8.75 25.16
N TYR A 115 -29.10 9.29 24.10
CA TYR A 115 -29.20 8.73 22.75
C TYR A 115 -28.15 7.68 22.43
N ILE A 116 -26.97 7.75 23.05
CA ILE A 116 -25.83 6.89 22.73
C ILE A 116 -25.48 6.05 23.97
N PRO A 117 -25.63 4.73 23.91
CA PRO A 117 -25.23 3.86 25.01
C PRO A 117 -23.71 3.92 25.20
N LYS A 118 -23.27 3.73 26.45
CA LYS A 118 -21.86 3.52 26.76
C LYS A 118 -21.50 2.07 26.44
N THR A 119 -20.30 1.85 25.93
CA THR A 119 -19.76 0.52 25.65
C THR A 119 -19.72 -0.32 26.93
N THR A 120 -19.60 -1.64 26.81
CA THR A 120 -19.63 -2.59 27.95
C THR A 120 -18.58 -2.30 29.03
N SER A 121 -17.50 -1.59 28.67
CA SER A 121 -16.45 -1.13 29.59
C SER A 121 -16.79 0.17 30.34
N GLY A 122 -17.91 0.82 30.06
CA GLY A 122 -18.41 2.03 30.76
C GLY A 122 -17.66 3.33 30.45
N THR A 123 -16.45 3.27 29.90
CA THR A 123 -15.58 4.45 29.72
C THR A 123 -15.79 5.20 28.40
N LYS A 124 -16.27 4.54 27.34
CA LYS A 124 -16.43 5.13 26.00
C LYS A 124 -17.87 5.00 25.49
N TRP A 125 -18.33 5.95 24.68
CA TRP A 125 -19.60 5.84 23.95
C TRP A 125 -19.52 4.78 22.84
N GLN A 126 -20.65 4.15 22.54
CA GLN A 126 -20.77 3.26 21.40
C GLN A 126 -20.68 4.08 20.10
N GLN A 127 -19.82 3.66 19.17
CA GLN A 127 -19.47 4.45 18.00
C GLN A 127 -20.42 4.20 16.80
N CYS A 128 -20.97 2.98 16.74
CA CYS A 128 -21.72 2.50 15.56
C CYS A 128 -23.22 2.37 15.75
N ALA A 129 -23.74 2.56 16.96
CA ALA A 129 -25.15 2.43 17.24
C ALA A 129 -25.64 3.48 18.22
N ARG A 130 -26.92 3.83 18.08
CA ARG A 130 -27.64 4.76 18.95
C ARG A 130 -29.05 4.23 19.20
N TYR A 131 -29.71 4.75 20.23
CA TYR A 131 -31.14 4.57 20.44
C TYR A 131 -31.94 5.38 19.40
N SER A 132 -33.00 4.78 18.84
CA SER A 132 -33.83 5.42 17.81
C SER A 132 -34.55 6.66 18.34
N THR A 133 -35.22 6.50 19.49
CA THR A 133 -36.07 7.53 20.14
C THR A 133 -35.33 8.28 21.25
N GLY A 134 -34.09 7.89 21.56
CA GLY A 134 -33.35 8.44 22.70
C GLY A 134 -33.90 7.95 24.03
N ASN A 135 -34.35 6.70 24.08
CA ASN A 135 -34.73 6.04 25.32
C ASN A 135 -33.84 4.81 25.49
N THR A 136 -33.37 4.55 26.71
CA THR A 136 -32.40 3.47 26.98
C THR A 136 -32.95 2.06 26.76
N ASP A 137 -34.29 1.93 26.74
CA ASP A 137 -35.01 0.67 26.51
C ASP A 137 -35.36 0.46 25.03
N ASP A 138 -35.01 1.41 24.17
CA ASP A 138 -35.30 1.35 22.74
C ASP A 138 -34.29 0.47 22.00
N THR A 139 -34.67 0.07 20.78
CA THR A 139 -33.81 -0.68 19.87
C THR A 139 -32.58 0.13 19.46
N LEU A 140 -31.44 -0.56 19.39
CA LEU A 140 -30.21 0.00 18.85
C LEU A 140 -30.29 0.02 17.33
N VAL A 141 -30.11 1.20 16.74
CA VAL A 141 -30.11 1.41 15.30
C VAL A 141 -28.77 1.96 14.82
N THR A 142 -28.39 1.60 13.59
CA THR A 142 -27.26 2.20 12.88
C THR A 142 -27.55 3.67 12.60
N CYS A 143 -26.53 4.51 12.67
CA CYS A 143 -26.68 5.95 12.72
C CYS A 143 -27.03 6.54 11.35
N PRO A 144 -28.26 7.09 11.15
CA PRO A 144 -28.74 7.52 9.84
C PRO A 144 -28.28 8.93 9.46
N ASN A 145 -27.97 9.78 10.46
CA ASN A 145 -27.65 11.20 10.26
C ASN A 145 -26.14 11.46 10.15
N GLY A 146 -25.35 10.40 9.95
CA GLY A 146 -23.88 10.46 9.93
C GLY A 146 -23.25 10.43 11.32
N TRP A 147 -21.99 10.87 11.38
CA TRP A 147 -21.11 10.76 12.54
C TRP A 147 -20.48 12.10 12.90
N ALA A 148 -20.18 12.27 14.19
CA ALA A 148 -19.37 13.35 14.73
C ALA A 148 -18.02 12.75 15.19
N TYR A 149 -16.93 13.25 14.63
CA TYR A 149 -15.57 12.74 14.84
C TYR A 149 -14.82 13.59 15.86
N ASP A 150 -13.93 12.95 16.63
CA ASP A 150 -13.01 13.68 17.49
C ASP A 150 -11.85 14.26 16.66
N ARG A 151 -11.72 15.59 16.69
CA ARG A 151 -10.68 16.33 15.97
C ARG A 151 -9.57 16.85 16.88
N SER A 152 -9.62 16.51 18.16
CA SER A 152 -8.65 16.97 19.16
C SER A 152 -7.21 16.55 18.82
N VAL A 153 -7.04 15.35 18.25
CA VAL A 153 -5.72 14.77 17.95
C VAL A 153 -5.31 14.97 16.48
N PHE A 154 -6.19 14.65 15.53
CA PHE A 154 -5.82 14.54 14.10
C PHE A 154 -6.48 15.57 13.18
N GLY A 155 -7.23 16.54 13.71
CA GLY A 155 -7.95 17.51 12.87
C GLY A 155 -8.92 16.83 11.90
N TYR A 156 -8.98 17.31 10.65
CA TYR A 156 -9.73 16.65 9.58
C TYR A 156 -8.92 15.49 9.01
N THR A 157 -9.56 14.34 8.85
CA THR A 157 -8.89 13.13 8.37
C THR A 157 -9.61 12.48 7.21
N PHE A 158 -8.88 11.69 6.43
CA PHE A 158 -9.44 10.96 5.29
C PHE A 158 -10.59 10.01 5.69
N THR A 159 -10.48 9.37 6.87
CA THR A 159 -11.52 8.48 7.41
C THR A 159 -12.84 9.22 7.64
N GLU A 160 -12.78 10.48 8.09
CA GLU A 160 -13.95 11.35 8.29
C GLU A 160 -14.55 11.79 6.94
N GLU A 161 -13.73 12.23 5.99
CA GLU A 161 -14.21 12.70 4.68
C GLU A 161 -14.88 11.58 3.86
N ALA A 162 -14.31 10.37 3.90
CA ALA A 162 -14.81 9.22 3.17
C ALA A 162 -15.85 8.39 3.96
N ASN A 163 -16.18 8.78 5.20
CA ASN A 163 -17.10 8.08 6.10
C ASN A 163 -16.85 6.56 6.14
N LEU A 164 -15.61 6.16 6.42
CA LEU A 164 -15.16 4.75 6.41
C LEU A 164 -15.29 4.07 7.80
N VAL A 165 -16.37 4.35 8.52
CA VAL A 165 -16.61 3.84 9.87
C VAL A 165 -17.75 2.84 9.93
N CYS A 166 -17.69 1.90 10.89
CA CYS A 166 -18.73 0.90 11.12
C CYS A 166 -19.02 0.05 9.86
N GLY A 167 -20.20 0.22 9.24
CA GLY A 167 -20.60 -0.58 8.07
C GLY A 167 -19.70 -0.41 6.84
N SER A 168 -18.91 0.67 6.77
CA SER A 168 -17.97 0.93 5.68
C SER A 168 -16.50 0.62 6.04
N GLU A 169 -16.22 0.11 7.23
CA GLU A 169 -14.89 -0.43 7.60
C GLU A 169 -14.33 -1.47 6.63
N PRO A 170 -15.11 -2.43 6.07
CA PRO A 170 -14.54 -3.38 5.11
C PRO A 170 -13.98 -2.72 3.84
N LYS A 171 -14.39 -1.47 3.54
CA LYS A 171 -13.80 -0.70 2.43
C LYS A 171 -12.34 -0.30 2.70
N LYS A 172 -11.93 -0.19 3.97
CA LYS A 172 -10.52 0.00 4.34
C LYS A 172 -9.69 -1.23 3.99
N SER A 173 -10.25 -2.42 4.22
CA SER A 173 -9.61 -3.69 3.85
C SER A 173 -9.49 -3.83 2.33
N LEU A 174 -10.48 -3.37 1.56
CA LEU A 174 -10.38 -3.35 0.09
C LEU A 174 -9.19 -2.52 -0.41
N LEU A 175 -8.91 -1.38 0.21
CA LEU A 175 -7.73 -0.56 -0.13
C LEU A 175 -6.43 -1.30 0.17
N ALA A 176 -6.40 -2.11 1.23
CA ALA A 176 -5.26 -2.96 1.54
C ALA A 176 -5.12 -4.11 0.53
N THR A 177 -6.20 -4.74 0.06
CA THR A 177 -6.12 -5.89 -0.87
C THR A 177 -5.68 -5.50 -2.29
N LEU A 178 -5.76 -4.22 -2.67
CA LEU A 178 -5.25 -3.73 -3.96
C LEU A 178 -3.71 -3.60 -4.00
N MET A 179 -3.02 -3.92 -2.90
CA MET A 179 -1.56 -4.00 -2.79
C MET A 179 -1.03 -5.36 -3.26
#